data_AF-A0A6G4X8D6-F1
#
_entry.id   AF-A0A6G4X8D6-F1
#
_cell.length_a   1.000
_cell.length_b   1.000
_cell.length_c   1.000
_cell.angle_alpha   90.00
_cell.angle_beta   90.00
_cell.angle_gamma   90.00
#
_symmetry.space_group_name_H-M   'P 1'
#
loop_
_entity.id
_entity.type
_entity.pdbx_description
1 polymer ?
#
loop_
_entity_poly.entity_id
_entity_poly.type
_entity_poly.pdbx_seq_one_letter_code
_entity_poly.pdbx_strand_id
1 'polypeptide(L)'
;MDPVPTRQVTGKAPDRTDETAKRAWKSHRSGWPRPGTAEGDTPSRAAKSRPLQAGSVPVTLTRPGTGPRDTKRGQESAERVQVQVLPRSTSKAAGVEGPLLAVRGLASEAAGKRKVGLKLDYSGFRGHYGGGWASRLHLRRVPACALTTPGERGCAPGQALKTANDPDTSTLSATLRVPAVAREDAAPDPVAAEPPTARSAAGTPSRMTPEKGTVLLAVSADTSGSAGDPTSWAQAPPFGEGLARPRAGAAQRRSSLRCQWRALC
;
A
#
# COMPACT_ATOMS: atom_id res chain seq x y z
N MET A 1 41.42 13.28 -22.83
CA MET A 1 41.28 12.39 -21.66
C MET A 1 40.95 11.05 -22.23
N ASP A 2 41.96 10.21 -22.42
CA ASP A 2 41.76 8.87 -22.97
C ASP A 2 41.24 7.94 -21.86
N PRO A 3 40.23 7.11 -22.15
CA PRO A 3 39.65 6.20 -21.16
C PRO A 3 40.70 5.21 -20.66
N VAL A 4 40.71 4.97 -19.35
CA VAL A 4 41.64 4.03 -18.71
C VAL A 4 41.39 2.62 -19.29
N PRO A 5 42.43 1.93 -19.80
CA PRO A 5 42.26 0.60 -20.35
C PRO A 5 41.80 -0.38 -19.28
N THR A 6 40.63 -1.01 -19.48
CA THR A 6 40.17 -2.13 -18.65
C THR A 6 40.40 -3.45 -19.37
N ARG A 7 40.86 -4.47 -18.63
CA ARG A 7 40.91 -5.85 -19.11
C ARG A 7 39.78 -6.63 -18.46
N GLN A 8 39.01 -7.39 -19.24
CA GLN A 8 38.02 -8.28 -18.65
C GLN A 8 38.70 -9.36 -17.81
N VAL A 9 38.28 -9.46 -16.55
CA VAL A 9 38.69 -10.55 -15.67
C VAL A 9 37.63 -11.63 -15.78
N THR A 10 38.05 -12.85 -16.11
CA THR A 10 37.16 -14.01 -16.09
C THR A 10 36.79 -14.29 -14.64
N GLY A 11 35.52 -14.08 -14.29
CA GLY A 11 35.02 -14.34 -12.94
C GLY A 11 35.11 -15.83 -12.60
N LYS A 12 35.85 -16.20 -11.55
CA LYS A 12 35.82 -17.55 -11.00
C LYS A 12 34.59 -17.67 -10.12
N ALA A 13 33.78 -18.72 -10.32
CA ALA A 13 32.64 -18.99 -9.45
C ALA A 13 33.14 -19.18 -8.00
N PRO A 14 32.42 -18.66 -6.99
CA PRO A 14 32.78 -18.85 -5.60
C PRO A 14 32.76 -20.34 -5.25
N ASP A 15 33.72 -20.78 -4.44
CA ASP A 15 33.89 -22.17 -3.98
C ASP A 15 32.87 -22.55 -2.88
N ARG A 16 32.08 -21.58 -2.41
CA ARG A 16 31.05 -21.80 -1.38
C ARG A 16 29.68 -21.99 -2.02
N THR A 17 28.92 -22.91 -1.47
CA THR A 17 27.50 -23.10 -1.81
C THR A 17 26.74 -21.79 -1.63
N ASP A 18 26.03 -21.38 -2.68
CA ASP A 18 25.13 -20.24 -2.64
C ASP A 18 23.90 -20.61 -1.78
N GLU A 19 23.93 -20.27 -0.49
CA GLU A 19 22.80 -20.49 0.41
C GLU A 19 21.57 -19.65 0.03
N THR A 20 21.76 -18.56 -0.72
CA THR A 20 20.66 -17.76 -1.30
C THR A 20 19.98 -18.46 -2.47
N ALA A 21 20.62 -19.42 -3.15
CA ALA A 21 20.00 -20.19 -4.23
C ALA A 21 18.76 -20.97 -3.76
N LYS A 22 18.79 -21.49 -2.52
CA LYS A 22 17.65 -22.18 -1.88
C LYS A 22 16.50 -21.23 -1.51
N ARG A 23 16.79 -19.93 -1.40
CA ARG A 23 15.86 -18.85 -1.04
C ARG A 23 15.65 -17.85 -2.18
N ALA A 24 15.99 -18.23 -3.41
CA ALA A 24 15.95 -17.34 -4.55
C ALA A 24 14.55 -16.72 -4.66
N TRP A 25 14.50 -15.39 -4.65
CA TRP A 25 13.25 -14.65 -4.76
C TRP A 25 12.61 -14.95 -6.10
N LYS A 26 11.49 -15.70 -6.08
CA LYS A 26 10.69 -15.93 -7.27
C LYS A 26 9.84 -14.68 -7.50
N SER A 27 10.16 -13.92 -8.55
CA SER A 27 9.31 -12.79 -8.94
C SER A 27 7.98 -13.33 -9.42
N HIS A 28 6.95 -13.29 -8.58
CA HIS A 28 5.59 -13.43 -9.03
C HIS A 28 5.25 -12.19 -9.87
N ARG A 29 4.53 -12.33 -10.99
CA ARG A 29 4.01 -11.16 -11.73
C ARG A 29 3.03 -10.42 -10.82
N SER A 30 3.55 -9.48 -10.04
CA SER A 30 2.78 -8.66 -9.12
C SER A 30 2.22 -7.46 -9.88
N GLY A 31 0.92 -7.53 -10.19
CA GLY A 31 0.17 -6.41 -10.75
C GLY A 31 -0.33 -5.47 -9.65
N TRP A 32 -0.53 -4.20 -9.99
CA TRP A 32 -1.33 -3.33 -9.12
C TRP A 32 -2.77 -3.89 -9.05
N PRO A 33 -3.44 -3.86 -7.88
CA PRO A 33 -4.82 -4.31 -7.76
C PRO A 33 -5.78 -3.65 -8.74
N ARG A 34 -6.57 -4.46 -9.46
CA ARG A 34 -7.67 -3.92 -10.27
C ARG A 34 -8.78 -3.41 -9.34
N PRO A 35 -9.33 -2.21 -9.60
CA PRO A 35 -10.41 -1.67 -8.79
C PRO A 35 -11.68 -2.51 -8.93
N GLY A 36 -12.55 -2.43 -7.93
CA GLY A 36 -13.85 -3.07 -7.94
C GLY A 36 -14.46 -3.17 -6.55
N THR A 37 -15.77 -3.35 -6.51
CA THR A 37 -16.56 -3.43 -5.28
C THR A 37 -17.07 -4.85 -5.07
N ALA A 38 -17.09 -5.29 -3.82
CA ALA A 38 -17.77 -6.49 -3.39
C ALA A 38 -18.55 -6.24 -2.11
N GLU A 39 -19.61 -7.00 -1.94
CA GLU A 39 -20.48 -6.96 -0.77
C GLU A 39 -20.66 -8.37 -0.23
N GLY A 40 -20.69 -8.52 1.09
CA GLY A 40 -21.00 -9.80 1.70
C GLY A 40 -21.35 -9.71 3.18
N ASP A 41 -22.00 -10.76 3.66
CA ASP A 41 -22.50 -10.84 5.02
C ASP A 41 -21.36 -11.11 6.01
N THR A 42 -21.45 -10.50 7.19
CA THR A 42 -20.52 -10.79 8.27
C THR A 42 -20.81 -12.20 8.82
N PRO A 43 -19.82 -13.08 8.93
CA PRO A 43 -20.06 -14.45 9.35
C PRO A 43 -20.57 -14.53 10.80
N SER A 44 -21.62 -15.32 11.00
CA SER A 44 -22.10 -15.73 12.32
C SER A 44 -21.17 -16.79 12.93
N ARG A 45 -21.36 -17.15 14.21
CA ARG A 45 -20.54 -18.18 14.89
C ARG A 45 -20.57 -19.55 14.21
N ALA A 46 -21.68 -19.89 13.56
CA ALA A 46 -21.87 -21.19 12.91
C ALA A 46 -21.47 -21.19 11.42
N ALA A 47 -21.30 -20.01 10.82
CA ALA A 47 -21.03 -19.87 9.40
C ALA A 47 -19.53 -19.77 9.12
N LYS A 48 -19.07 -20.45 8.06
CA LYS A 48 -17.71 -20.30 7.55
C LYS A 48 -17.57 -18.96 6.85
N SER A 49 -16.48 -18.24 7.11
CA SER A 49 -16.10 -17.07 6.32
C SER A 49 -15.86 -17.47 4.87
N ARG A 50 -16.47 -16.75 3.92
CA ARG A 50 -16.20 -16.89 2.48
C ARG A 50 -15.45 -15.66 1.98
N PRO A 51 -14.45 -15.84 1.09
CA PRO A 51 -13.79 -14.73 0.45
C PRO A 51 -14.74 -14.04 -0.56
N LEU A 52 -14.72 -12.72 -0.55
CA LEU A 52 -15.34 -11.81 -1.50
C LEU A 52 -14.24 -11.26 -2.43
N GLN A 53 -14.58 -10.94 -3.68
CA GLN A 53 -13.61 -10.42 -4.65
C GLN A 53 -13.86 -8.93 -4.91
N ALA A 54 -13.15 -8.06 -4.21
CA ALA A 54 -13.20 -6.61 -4.45
C ALA A 54 -12.21 -6.27 -5.58
N GLY A 55 -12.71 -6.26 -6.82
CA GLY A 55 -11.86 -6.17 -8.00
C GLY A 55 -10.96 -7.41 -8.13
N SER A 56 -9.64 -7.23 -8.16
CA SER A 56 -8.69 -8.36 -8.15
C SER A 56 -8.18 -8.72 -6.76
N VAL A 57 -8.79 -8.22 -5.69
CA VAL A 57 -8.32 -8.45 -4.32
C VAL A 57 -9.29 -9.34 -3.54
N PRO A 58 -8.85 -10.54 -3.12
CA PRO A 58 -9.63 -11.37 -2.24
C PRO A 58 -9.71 -10.76 -0.84
N VAL A 59 -10.93 -10.62 -0.33
CA VAL A 59 -11.23 -10.05 0.98
C VAL A 59 -12.12 -11.02 1.73
N THR A 60 -11.68 -11.48 2.90
CA THR A 60 -12.49 -12.33 3.78
C THR A 60 -13.00 -11.51 4.95
N LEU A 61 -14.32 -11.46 5.12
CA LEU A 61 -14.93 -10.90 6.32
C LEU A 61 -14.80 -11.90 7.47
N THR A 62 -14.37 -11.41 8.63
CA THR A 62 -14.19 -12.22 9.84
C THR A 62 -15.00 -11.63 10.98
N ARG A 63 -15.36 -12.49 11.94
CA ARG A 63 -16.02 -12.03 13.15
C ARG A 63 -15.05 -11.15 13.94
N PRO A 64 -15.44 -9.94 14.34
CA PRO A 64 -14.59 -9.10 15.18
C PRO A 64 -14.43 -9.73 16.58
N GLY A 65 -13.19 -9.82 17.06
CA GLY A 65 -12.85 -10.32 18.40
C GLY A 65 -12.70 -11.84 18.52
N THR A 66 -11.46 -12.33 18.47
CA THR A 66 -11.05 -13.68 18.93
C THR A 66 -10.33 -13.64 20.28
N GLY A 67 -10.38 -12.50 20.98
CA GLY A 67 -9.81 -12.37 22.32
C GLY A 67 -10.68 -13.09 23.38
N PRO A 68 -10.07 -13.67 24.43
CA PRO A 68 -10.80 -14.40 25.49
C PRO A 68 -11.90 -13.60 26.22
N ARG A 69 -11.92 -12.26 26.09
CA ARG A 69 -12.88 -11.35 26.75
C ARG A 69 -14.09 -10.95 25.89
N ASP A 70 -14.15 -11.34 24.62
CA ASP A 70 -15.21 -10.92 23.68
C ASP A 70 -16.39 -11.90 23.61
N THR A 71 -16.81 -12.46 24.75
CA THR A 71 -17.85 -13.51 24.82
C THR A 71 -19.29 -12.97 24.83
N LYS A 72 -19.53 -11.67 25.02
CA LYS A 72 -20.87 -11.10 25.26
C LYS A 72 -21.54 -10.31 24.12
N ARG A 73 -20.99 -10.17 22.91
CA ARG A 73 -21.54 -9.18 21.96
C ARG A 73 -21.64 -9.64 20.50
N GLY A 74 -22.63 -10.47 20.22
CA GLY A 74 -23.17 -10.64 18.86
C GLY A 74 -23.79 -9.35 18.30
N GLN A 75 -24.14 -8.39 19.16
CA GLN A 75 -24.81 -7.13 18.79
C GLN A 75 -23.89 -5.96 18.41
N GLU A 76 -22.58 -6.17 18.21
CA GLU A 76 -21.68 -5.06 17.82
C GLU A 76 -21.15 -5.16 16.39
N SER A 77 -21.49 -6.19 15.61
CA SER A 77 -20.97 -6.35 14.25
C SER A 77 -21.89 -5.72 13.22
N ALA A 78 -21.34 -5.26 12.08
CA ALA A 78 -22.18 -4.90 10.94
C ALA A 78 -22.81 -6.18 10.38
N GLU A 79 -24.06 -6.13 9.93
CA GLU A 79 -24.74 -7.29 9.34
C GLU A 79 -24.08 -7.66 8.02
N ARG A 80 -23.79 -6.62 7.22
CA ARG A 80 -23.19 -6.73 5.90
C ARG A 80 -22.13 -5.67 5.70
N VAL A 81 -21.16 -5.95 4.84
CA VAL A 81 -20.05 -5.04 4.57
C VAL A 81 -19.83 -4.94 3.07
N GLN A 82 -19.73 -3.71 2.58
CA GLN A 82 -19.20 -3.40 1.26
C GLN A 82 -17.72 -3.06 1.38
N VAL A 83 -16.93 -3.62 0.47
CA VAL A 83 -15.50 -3.37 0.34
C VAL A 83 -15.21 -3.02 -1.11
N GLN A 84 -14.62 -1.86 -1.33
CA GLN A 84 -14.23 -1.38 -2.65
C GLN A 84 -12.74 -1.13 -2.68
N VAL A 85 -12.07 -1.64 -3.71
CA VAL A 85 -10.68 -1.31 -4.04
C VAL A 85 -10.71 -0.16 -5.04
N LEU A 86 -10.05 0.94 -4.69
CA LEU A 86 -10.02 2.14 -5.51
C LEU A 86 -8.92 2.08 -6.59
N PRO A 87 -9.09 2.82 -7.70
CA PRO A 87 -8.06 2.93 -8.72
C PRO A 87 -6.73 3.46 -8.18
N ARG A 88 -5.63 3.06 -8.83
CA ARG A 88 -4.28 3.56 -8.49
C ARG A 88 -4.18 5.09 -8.54
N SER A 89 -4.83 5.70 -9.53
CA SER A 89 -4.87 7.16 -9.70
C SER A 89 -5.46 7.85 -8.47
N THR A 90 -6.55 7.31 -7.92
CA THR A 90 -7.18 7.82 -6.70
C THR A 90 -6.29 7.64 -5.47
N SER A 91 -5.61 6.49 -5.35
CA SER A 91 -4.65 6.25 -4.27
C SER A 91 -3.52 7.29 -4.30
N LYS A 92 -2.92 7.49 -5.48
CA LYS A 92 -1.86 8.49 -5.70
C LYS A 92 -2.34 9.92 -5.43
N ALA A 93 -3.52 10.28 -5.94
CA ALA A 93 -4.12 11.59 -5.69
C ALA A 93 -4.34 11.84 -4.19
N ALA A 94 -4.72 10.81 -3.43
CA ALA A 94 -4.90 10.89 -1.98
C ALA A 94 -3.59 10.88 -1.17
N GLY A 95 -2.42 10.92 -1.82
CA GLY A 95 -1.12 10.83 -1.14
C GLY A 95 -0.85 9.45 -0.52
N VAL A 96 -1.46 8.40 -1.08
CA VAL A 96 -1.29 7.01 -0.65
C VAL A 96 -0.47 6.27 -1.70
N GLU A 97 0.67 5.73 -1.27
CA GLU A 97 1.55 4.98 -2.18
C GLU A 97 0.97 3.62 -2.57
N GLY A 98 0.33 2.90 -1.63
CA GLY A 98 -0.23 1.57 -1.84
C GLY A 98 -1.73 1.53 -2.16
N PRO A 99 -2.34 0.34 -2.23
CA PRO A 99 -3.77 0.18 -2.48
C PRO A 99 -4.64 0.92 -1.46
N LEU A 100 -5.65 1.64 -1.93
CA LEU A 100 -6.66 2.31 -1.11
C LEU A 100 -7.98 1.54 -1.17
N LEU A 101 -8.53 1.20 -0.01
CA LEU A 101 -9.79 0.51 0.15
C LEU A 101 -10.82 1.41 0.81
N ALA A 102 -12.09 1.25 0.43
CA ALA A 102 -13.23 1.83 1.11
C ALA A 102 -14.08 0.72 1.72
N VAL A 103 -14.41 0.84 3.01
CA VAL A 103 -15.20 -0.14 3.77
C VAL A 103 -16.43 0.54 4.34
N ARG A 104 -17.61 0.03 3.99
CA ARG A 104 -18.92 0.56 4.45
C ARG A 104 -19.71 -0.55 5.12
N GLY A 105 -20.19 -0.28 6.34
CA GLY A 105 -21.04 -1.20 7.08
C GLY A 105 -22.51 -0.95 6.75
N LEU A 106 -23.25 -2.03 6.50
CA LEU A 106 -24.68 -2.01 6.23
C LEU A 106 -25.42 -2.79 7.31
N ALA A 107 -26.63 -2.32 7.62
CA ALA A 107 -27.58 -2.99 8.51
C ALA A 107 -29.00 -2.71 8.05
N SER A 108 -29.95 -3.49 8.56
CA SER A 108 -31.38 -3.30 8.27
C SER A 108 -31.86 -1.92 8.72
N GLU A 109 -31.39 -1.46 9.87
CA GLU A 109 -31.62 -0.11 10.41
C GLU A 109 -30.28 0.60 10.67
N ALA A 110 -30.25 1.92 10.47
CA ALA A 110 -29.05 2.70 10.75
C ALA A 110 -28.66 2.56 12.22
N ALA A 111 -27.38 2.28 12.47
CA ALA A 111 -26.88 2.06 13.81
C ALA A 111 -25.56 2.79 14.05
N GLY A 112 -25.17 2.87 15.33
CA GLY A 112 -23.87 3.39 15.72
C GLY A 112 -22.71 2.60 15.13
N LYS A 113 -21.49 2.93 15.56
CA LYS A 113 -20.28 2.26 15.09
C LYS A 113 -20.34 0.76 15.42
N ARG A 114 -20.24 -0.07 14.38
CA ARG A 114 -20.15 -1.52 14.45
C ARG A 114 -18.75 -2.00 14.11
N LYS A 115 -18.36 -3.13 14.68
CA LYS A 115 -17.09 -3.80 14.41
C LYS A 115 -17.16 -4.61 13.11
N VAL A 116 -16.08 -4.60 12.36
CA VAL A 116 -15.90 -5.42 11.15
C VAL A 116 -14.51 -6.04 11.21
N GLY A 117 -14.43 -7.37 11.17
CA GLY A 117 -13.17 -8.06 10.94
C GLY A 117 -12.92 -8.18 9.44
N LEU A 118 -11.72 -7.83 9.01
CA LEU A 118 -11.29 -7.84 7.62
C LEU A 118 -9.98 -8.61 7.51
N LYS A 119 -9.89 -9.53 6.55
CA LYS A 119 -8.65 -10.20 6.14
C LYS A 119 -8.46 -10.00 4.63
N LEU A 120 -7.39 -9.31 4.27
CA LEU A 120 -6.99 -9.01 2.90
C LEU A 120 -5.96 -10.03 2.43
N ASP A 121 -6.17 -10.66 1.28
CA ASP A 121 -5.13 -11.43 0.60
C ASP A 121 -4.35 -10.49 -0.33
N TYR A 122 -3.06 -10.33 -0.07
CA TYR A 122 -2.19 -9.46 -0.86
C TYR A 122 -1.24 -10.23 -1.78
N SER A 123 -1.42 -11.55 -1.95
CA SER A 123 -0.53 -12.41 -2.75
C SER A 123 -0.37 -11.91 -4.19
N GLY A 124 -1.43 -11.36 -4.78
CA GLY A 124 -1.45 -10.82 -6.15
C GLY A 124 -0.62 -9.56 -6.36
N PHE A 125 -0.31 -8.80 -5.30
CA PHE A 125 0.45 -7.54 -5.39
C PHE A 125 1.64 -7.46 -4.42
N ARG A 126 1.95 -8.52 -3.67
CA ARG A 126 3.04 -8.57 -2.67
C ARG A 126 4.43 -8.20 -3.21
N GLY A 127 4.67 -8.44 -4.50
CA GLY A 127 5.95 -8.19 -5.17
C GLY A 127 6.11 -6.79 -5.76
N HIS A 128 5.08 -5.92 -5.70
CA HIS A 128 5.05 -4.71 -6.51
C HIS A 128 6.19 -3.71 -6.21
N TYR A 129 6.65 -3.66 -4.96
CA TYR A 129 7.70 -2.74 -4.51
C TYR A 129 9.06 -3.40 -4.22
N GLY A 130 9.12 -4.73 -4.12
CA GLY A 130 10.34 -5.46 -3.73
C GLY A 130 10.81 -5.16 -2.29
N GLY A 131 12.07 -5.48 -1.99
CA GLY A 131 12.76 -5.08 -0.74
C GLY A 131 12.08 -5.50 0.57
N GLY A 132 11.37 -6.64 0.59
CA GLY A 132 10.61 -7.07 1.76
C GLY A 132 9.38 -6.22 2.09
N TRP A 133 8.90 -5.38 1.16
CA TRP A 133 7.72 -4.52 1.37
C TRP A 133 6.52 -5.27 1.95
N ALA A 134 6.24 -6.47 1.45
CA ALA A 134 5.12 -7.31 1.90
C ALA A 134 5.18 -7.67 3.39
N SER A 135 6.38 -7.82 3.98
CA SER A 135 6.49 -8.16 5.41
C SER A 135 6.23 -6.97 6.34
N ARG A 136 6.21 -5.75 5.78
CA ARG A 136 6.03 -4.48 6.51
C ARG A 136 4.61 -3.93 6.43
N LEU A 137 3.69 -4.69 5.84
CA LEU A 137 2.35 -4.20 5.56
C LEU A 137 1.54 -3.96 6.83
N HIS A 138 0.90 -2.79 6.86
CA HIS A 138 -0.11 -2.40 7.84
C HIS A 138 -1.23 -1.61 7.14
N LEU A 139 -2.35 -1.41 7.84
CA LEU A 139 -3.44 -0.57 7.37
C LEU A 139 -3.41 0.78 8.06
N ARG A 140 -3.62 1.87 7.34
CA ARG A 140 -3.76 3.22 7.89
C ARG A 140 -5.14 3.76 7.56
N ARG A 141 -5.76 4.49 8.48
CA ARG A 141 -6.99 5.23 8.14
C ARG A 141 -6.65 6.42 7.28
N VAL A 142 -7.47 6.63 6.25
CA VAL A 142 -7.38 7.81 5.39
C VAL A 142 -8.62 8.67 5.65
N PRO A 143 -8.46 9.97 5.94
CA PRO A 143 -9.60 10.87 6.07
C PRO A 143 -10.28 11.09 4.71
N ALA A 144 -11.59 11.30 4.70
CA ALA A 144 -12.36 11.52 3.47
C ALA A 144 -11.81 12.69 2.63
N CYS A 145 -11.34 13.75 3.29
CA CYS A 145 -10.78 14.92 2.61
C CYS A 145 -9.49 14.64 1.83
N ALA A 146 -8.82 13.49 2.05
CA ALA A 146 -7.71 13.07 1.19
C ALA A 146 -8.13 12.88 -0.26
N LEU A 147 -9.41 12.54 -0.51
CA LEU A 147 -9.94 12.31 -1.86
C LEU A 147 -10.24 13.60 -2.63
N THR A 148 -10.34 14.74 -1.94
CA THR A 148 -10.79 16.02 -2.51
C THR A 148 -9.78 17.15 -2.35
N THR A 149 -9.07 17.19 -1.23
CA THR A 149 -8.08 18.22 -0.87
C THR A 149 -6.83 17.57 -0.27
N PRO A 150 -6.11 16.73 -1.03
CA PRO A 150 -4.86 16.13 -0.57
C PRO A 150 -3.81 17.24 -0.34
N GLY A 151 -3.20 17.27 0.84
CA GLY A 151 -2.21 18.28 1.23
C GLY A 151 -2.72 19.30 2.25
N GLU A 152 -4.03 19.44 2.41
CA GLU A 152 -4.59 20.24 3.49
C GLU A 152 -4.29 19.63 4.86
N ARG A 153 -4.18 20.50 5.87
CA ARG A 153 -3.86 20.07 7.24
C ARG A 153 -4.92 19.10 7.75
N GLY A 154 -4.51 17.86 8.04
CA GLY A 154 -5.41 16.80 8.51
C GLY A 154 -6.00 15.92 7.41
N CYS A 155 -5.62 16.12 6.14
CA CYS A 155 -6.05 15.28 5.01
C CYS A 155 -5.02 14.23 4.57
N ALA A 156 -3.89 14.11 5.26
CA ALA A 156 -2.94 13.03 5.04
C ALA A 156 -3.41 11.73 5.71
N PRO A 157 -2.96 10.55 5.24
CA PRO A 157 -3.18 9.28 5.92
C PRO A 157 -2.77 9.36 7.40
N GLY A 158 -3.67 8.93 8.29
CA GLY A 158 -3.50 8.97 9.74
C GLY A 158 -2.58 7.87 10.27
N GLN A 159 -2.66 7.59 11.56
CA GLN A 159 -1.85 6.54 12.20
C GLN A 159 -2.19 5.13 11.68
N ALA A 160 -1.20 4.24 11.77
CA ALA A 160 -1.38 2.82 11.52
C ALA A 160 -2.41 2.23 12.50
N LEU A 161 -3.25 1.35 11.97
CA LEU A 161 -4.17 0.54 12.72
C LEU A 161 -3.44 -0.66 13.30
N LYS A 162 -4.00 -1.23 14.38
CA LYS A 162 -3.57 -2.53 14.86
C LYS A 162 -3.89 -3.58 13.80
N THR A 163 -2.87 -4.03 13.09
CA THR A 163 -2.94 -5.05 12.04
C THR A 163 -2.12 -6.28 12.39
N ALA A 164 -2.56 -7.43 11.92
CA ALA A 164 -1.78 -8.67 11.92
C ALA A 164 -1.40 -9.01 10.48
N ASN A 165 -0.10 -8.97 10.18
CA ASN A 165 0.45 -9.35 8.89
C ASN A 165 1.05 -10.75 8.96
N ASP A 166 0.65 -11.62 8.04
CA ASP A 166 1.18 -12.96 7.85
C ASP A 166 1.79 -13.06 6.43
N PRO A 167 3.12 -12.94 6.30
CA PRO A 167 3.81 -13.00 5.01
C PRO A 167 3.83 -14.39 4.39
N ASP A 168 3.67 -15.45 5.18
CA ASP A 168 3.67 -16.84 4.69
C ASP A 168 2.38 -17.13 3.94
N THR A 169 1.24 -16.67 4.48
CA THR A 169 -0.06 -16.78 3.81
C THR A 169 -0.40 -15.56 2.95
N SER A 170 0.47 -14.55 2.92
CA SER A 170 0.24 -13.26 2.23
C SER A 170 -1.07 -12.58 2.65
N THR A 171 -1.35 -12.54 3.96
CA THR A 171 -2.60 -11.98 4.46
C THR A 171 -2.42 -10.88 5.49
N LEU A 172 -3.27 -9.85 5.40
CA LEU A 172 -3.27 -8.70 6.29
C LEU A 172 -4.64 -8.57 6.95
N SER A 173 -4.68 -8.66 8.28
CA SER A 173 -5.93 -8.69 9.05
C SER A 173 -6.07 -7.51 9.99
N ALA A 174 -7.30 -6.99 10.14
CA ALA A 174 -7.61 -5.93 11.08
C ALA A 174 -9.06 -6.01 11.58
N THR A 175 -9.33 -5.41 12.74
CA THR A 175 -10.70 -5.14 13.20
C THR A 175 -10.95 -3.63 13.16
N LEU A 176 -12.01 -3.25 12.47
CA LEU A 176 -12.40 -1.86 12.23
C LEU A 176 -13.67 -1.55 13.02
N ARG A 177 -13.89 -0.26 13.27
CA ARG A 177 -15.20 0.26 13.70
C ARG A 177 -15.72 1.16 12.60
N VAL A 178 -16.82 0.77 11.96
CA VAL A 178 -17.47 1.50 10.87
C VAL A 178 -18.88 1.89 11.30
N PRO A 179 -19.38 3.09 11.00
CA PRO A 179 -20.82 3.38 11.12
C PRO A 179 -21.61 2.38 10.27
N ALA A 180 -22.69 1.82 10.82
CA ALA A 180 -23.61 1.00 10.05
C ALA A 180 -24.75 1.88 9.55
N VAL A 181 -24.91 1.97 8.24
CA VAL A 181 -26.02 2.71 7.62
C VAL A 181 -27.13 1.75 7.23
N ALA A 182 -28.36 2.26 7.18
CA ALA A 182 -29.49 1.51 6.67
C ALA A 182 -29.19 1.08 5.23
N ARG A 183 -29.51 -0.17 4.92
CA ARG A 183 -29.33 -0.73 3.59
C ARG A 183 -30.48 -0.30 2.70
N GLU A 184 -30.13 0.17 1.50
CA GLU A 184 -31.08 0.45 0.42
C GLU A 184 -31.01 -0.69 -0.60
N ASP A 185 -32.09 -0.95 -1.34
CA ASP A 185 -32.17 -2.06 -2.31
C ASP A 185 -31.12 -1.95 -3.42
N ALA A 186 -30.79 -0.71 -3.83
CA ALA A 186 -29.68 -0.39 -4.70
C ALA A 186 -28.61 0.38 -3.92
N ALA A 187 -27.69 -0.33 -3.29
CA ALA A 187 -26.62 0.31 -2.53
C ALA A 187 -25.53 0.83 -3.50
N PRO A 188 -25.24 2.15 -3.51
CA PRO A 188 -24.17 2.68 -4.33
C PRO A 188 -22.81 2.17 -3.87
N ASP A 189 -21.81 2.26 -4.76
CA ASP A 189 -20.42 2.00 -4.41
C ASP A 189 -19.98 2.87 -3.21
N PRO A 190 -19.17 2.35 -2.27
CA PRO A 190 -18.72 3.09 -1.10
C PRO A 190 -18.05 4.45 -1.39
N VAL A 191 -17.44 4.58 -2.55
CA VAL A 191 -16.86 5.81 -3.11
C VAL A 191 -17.19 5.85 -4.59
N ALA A 192 -17.72 6.97 -5.04
CA ALA A 192 -18.02 7.23 -6.44
C ALA A 192 -17.35 8.52 -6.92
N ALA A 193 -17.23 8.66 -8.24
CA ALA A 193 -16.86 9.92 -8.84
C ALA A 193 -18.00 10.93 -8.62
N GLU A 194 -17.64 12.14 -8.22
CA GLU A 194 -18.60 13.22 -8.06
C GLU A 194 -19.17 13.59 -9.43
N PRO A 195 -20.50 13.78 -9.58
CA PRO A 195 -21.08 14.18 -10.85
C PRO A 195 -20.50 15.52 -11.31
N PRO A 196 -20.23 15.69 -12.62
CA PRO A 196 -19.68 16.94 -13.12
C PRO A 196 -20.68 18.07 -12.87
N THR A 197 -20.28 19.06 -12.07
CA THR A 197 -21.03 20.32 -11.96
C THR A 197 -20.61 21.26 -13.08
N ALA A 198 -21.49 22.19 -13.47
CA ALA A 198 -21.24 23.14 -14.56
C ALA A 198 -20.00 24.04 -14.36
N ARG A 199 -19.36 24.00 -13.18
CA ARG A 199 -18.12 24.76 -12.84
C ARG A 199 -16.84 23.94 -12.94
N SER A 200 -16.88 22.66 -13.30
CA SER A 200 -15.66 21.87 -13.44
C SER A 200 -14.84 22.31 -14.66
N ALA A 201 -13.70 22.97 -14.42
CA ALA A 201 -12.76 23.33 -15.47
C ALA A 201 -12.14 22.07 -16.11
N ALA A 202 -12.04 22.06 -17.44
CA ALA A 202 -11.40 21.00 -18.20
C ALA A 202 -9.96 20.78 -17.70
N GLY A 203 -9.62 19.55 -17.31
CA GLY A 203 -8.28 19.18 -16.82
C GLY A 203 -8.16 19.00 -15.30
N THR A 204 -9.20 19.27 -14.52
CA THR A 204 -9.21 18.94 -13.09
C THR A 204 -9.49 17.43 -12.91
N PRO A 205 -8.71 16.68 -12.11
CA PRO A 205 -9.00 15.27 -11.87
C PRO A 205 -10.38 15.10 -11.23
N SER A 206 -11.14 14.09 -11.66
CA SER A 206 -12.45 13.77 -11.10
C SER A 206 -12.34 13.59 -9.58
N ARG A 207 -13.10 14.41 -8.84
CA ARG A 207 -13.20 14.28 -7.39
C ARG A 207 -13.90 12.97 -7.06
N MET A 208 -13.40 12.29 -6.04
CA MET A 208 -14.00 11.08 -5.50
C MET A 208 -14.64 11.43 -4.16
N THR A 209 -15.88 11.02 -3.95
CA THR A 209 -16.61 11.30 -2.71
C THR A 209 -17.02 10.00 -2.03
N PRO A 210 -16.68 9.80 -0.75
CA PRO A 210 -17.11 8.63 -0.01
C PRO A 210 -18.57 8.78 0.42
N GLU A 211 -19.32 7.69 0.27
CA GLU A 211 -20.66 7.56 0.80
C GLU A 211 -20.70 7.68 2.33
N LYS A 212 -21.88 8.01 2.86
CA LYS A 212 -22.08 8.10 4.30
C LYS A 212 -21.74 6.77 4.98
N GLY A 213 -20.91 6.86 6.03
CA GLY A 213 -20.49 5.69 6.81
C GLY A 213 -19.29 4.93 6.23
N THR A 214 -18.72 5.39 5.11
CA THR A 214 -17.52 4.80 4.51
C THR A 214 -16.26 5.16 5.32
N VAL A 215 -15.42 4.15 5.57
CA VAL A 215 -14.09 4.29 6.15
C VAL A 215 -13.05 3.95 5.09
N LEU A 216 -12.10 4.86 4.83
CA LEU A 216 -11.01 4.65 3.88
C LEU A 216 -9.77 4.07 4.58
N LEU A 217 -9.12 3.11 3.93
CA LEU A 217 -7.97 2.38 4.45
C LEU A 217 -6.88 2.28 3.39
N ALA A 218 -5.69 2.79 3.71
CA ALA A 218 -4.51 2.60 2.89
C ALA A 218 -3.77 1.33 3.34
N VAL A 219 -3.39 0.48 2.40
CA VAL A 219 -2.37 -0.56 2.60
C VAL A 219 -1.02 0.13 2.46
N SER A 220 -0.27 0.21 3.55
CA SER A 220 1.01 0.91 3.62
C SER A 220 2.08 -0.03 4.18
N ALA A 221 3.35 0.30 3.93
CA ALA A 221 4.48 -0.40 4.54
C ALA A 221 5.24 0.55 5.47
N ASP A 222 5.68 0.03 6.60
CA ASP A 222 6.62 0.75 7.46
C ASP A 222 8.00 0.89 6.80
N THR A 223 8.78 1.87 7.26
CA THR A 223 10.14 2.12 6.76
C THR A 223 11.15 1.08 7.24
N SER A 224 10.84 0.33 8.30
CA SER A 224 11.64 -0.79 8.82
C SER A 224 10.86 -2.10 8.78
N GLY A 225 11.55 -3.22 8.60
CA GLY A 225 10.94 -4.54 8.51
C GLY A 225 11.93 -5.67 8.79
N SER A 226 11.42 -6.90 8.79
CA SER A 226 12.18 -8.13 9.04
C SER A 226 13.31 -8.41 8.04
N ALA A 227 13.47 -7.59 6.99
CA ALA A 227 14.59 -7.62 6.06
C ALA A 227 15.84 -6.86 6.56
N GLY A 228 15.82 -6.33 7.79
CA GLY A 228 16.95 -5.66 8.43
C GLY A 228 16.84 -4.15 8.42
N ASP A 229 17.41 -3.52 9.45
CA ASP A 229 17.53 -2.07 9.55
C ASP A 229 18.49 -1.54 8.47
N PRO A 230 18.09 -0.52 7.68
CA PRO A 230 18.96 0.12 6.70
C PRO A 230 20.10 0.93 7.35
N THR A 231 20.22 0.94 8.68
CA THR A 231 21.36 1.52 9.42
C THR A 231 22.41 0.48 9.79
N SER A 232 22.19 -0.81 9.53
CA SER A 232 23.15 -1.88 9.85
C SER A 232 24.46 -1.79 9.04
N TRP A 233 24.45 -1.22 7.82
CA TRP A 233 25.67 -0.97 7.05
C TRP A 233 26.45 0.27 7.54
N ALA A 234 25.85 1.14 8.36
CA ALA A 234 26.53 2.28 8.96
C ALA A 234 27.38 1.87 10.19
N GLN A 235 27.27 0.62 10.65
CA GLN A 235 28.07 0.06 11.74
C GLN A 235 29.23 -0.81 11.26
N ALA A 236 29.50 -0.82 9.94
CA ALA A 236 30.76 -1.39 9.45
C ALA A 236 31.92 -0.62 10.12
N PRO A 237 32.87 -1.30 10.79
CA PRO A 237 34.05 -0.62 11.31
C PRO A 237 34.77 0.07 10.14
N PRO A 238 35.36 1.26 10.33
CA PRO A 238 36.14 1.90 9.28
C PRO A 238 37.19 0.91 8.80
N PHE A 239 37.23 0.67 7.48
CA PHE A 239 38.29 -0.08 6.84
C PHE A 239 39.63 0.46 7.32
N GLY A 240 40.45 -0.43 7.89
CA GLY A 240 41.72 -0.09 8.53
C GLY A 240 42.57 0.81 7.64
N GLU A 241 43.08 1.86 8.28
CA GLU A 241 44.06 2.79 7.72
C GLU A 241 45.26 2.01 7.19
N GLY A 242 45.51 2.17 5.90
CA GLY A 242 46.64 1.56 5.25
C GLY A 242 46.58 1.83 3.76
N LEU A 243 46.90 3.06 3.38
CA LEU A 243 47.76 3.43 2.24
C LEU A 243 47.59 4.93 1.93
N ALA A 244 48.75 5.56 1.74
CA ALA A 244 48.96 7.00 1.70
C ALA A 244 48.14 7.75 0.62
N ARG A 245 47.70 8.96 0.98
CA ARG A 245 47.18 9.97 0.04
C ARG A 245 48.33 10.60 -0.76
N PRO A 246 48.33 10.60 -2.10
CA PRO A 246 49.08 11.61 -2.83
C PRO A 246 48.30 12.94 -2.84
N ARG A 247 49.05 14.02 -2.60
CA ARG A 247 48.62 15.41 -2.55
C ARG A 247 47.90 15.85 -3.83
N ALA A 248 46.82 16.60 -3.65
CA ALA A 248 46.19 17.38 -4.71
C ALA A 248 47.11 18.53 -5.16
N GLY A 249 47.51 18.51 -6.43
CA GLY A 249 48.09 19.67 -7.13
C GLY A 249 47.00 20.37 -7.93
N ALA A 250 46.74 21.63 -7.59
CA ALA A 250 45.83 22.51 -8.31
C ALA A 250 46.38 22.86 -9.70
N ALA A 251 45.54 22.80 -10.73
CA ALA A 251 45.76 23.55 -11.97
C ALA A 251 44.42 23.87 -12.65
N GLN A 252 43.95 25.09 -12.42
CA GLN A 252 42.88 25.73 -13.15
C GLN A 252 43.32 25.96 -14.61
N ARG A 253 42.60 25.42 -15.60
CA ARG A 253 42.57 26.00 -16.95
C ARG A 253 41.15 26.10 -17.47
N ARG A 254 40.70 27.35 -17.60
CA ARG A 254 39.57 27.79 -18.41
C ARG A 254 39.87 27.43 -19.86
N SER A 255 38.91 26.84 -20.57
CA SER A 255 38.78 27.08 -22.00
C SER A 255 37.35 26.85 -22.46
N SER A 256 36.82 27.90 -23.07
CA SER A 256 35.49 28.08 -23.62
C SER A 256 35.17 27.11 -24.76
N LEU A 257 34.00 26.46 -24.70
CA LEU A 257 33.38 25.85 -25.87
C LEU A 257 32.21 26.72 -26.31
N ARG A 258 32.40 27.42 -27.44
CA ARG A 258 31.34 28.10 -28.19
C ARG A 258 30.50 27.04 -28.90
N CYS A 259 29.20 27.05 -28.64
CA CYS A 259 28.21 26.39 -29.50
C CYS A 259 28.16 27.10 -30.86
N GLN A 260 28.32 26.35 -31.95
CA GLN A 260 27.81 26.77 -33.26
C GLN A 260 26.82 25.72 -33.74
N TRP A 261 25.55 26.11 -33.72
CA TRP A 261 24.49 25.51 -34.53
C TRP A 261 24.57 26.11 -35.93
N ARG A 262 24.58 25.28 -36.98
CA ARG A 262 24.27 25.70 -38.35
C ARG A 262 23.07 24.90 -38.84
N ALA A 263 22.00 25.63 -39.12
CA ALA A 263 20.86 25.21 -39.92
C ALA A 263 21.27 25.16 -41.41
N LEU A 264 20.59 24.30 -42.17
CA LEU A 264 20.51 24.35 -43.63
C LEU A 264 19.07 24.04 -44.06
N CYS A 265 18.71 24.76 -45.11
CA CYS A 265 17.40 24.95 -45.74
C CYS A 265 16.72 23.68 -46.23
#